data_AF-A0A530AGZ0-F1
#
_entry.id   AF-A0A530AGZ0-F1
#
_cell.length_a   1.000
_cell.length_b   1.000
_cell.length_c   1.000
_cell.angle_alpha   90.00
_cell.angle_beta   90.00
_cell.angle_gamma   90.00
#
_symmetry.space_group_name_H-M   'P 1'
#
loop_
_entity.id
_entity.type
_entity.pdbx_description
1 polymer ?
#
loop_
_entity_poly.entity_id
_entity_poly.type
_entity_poly.pdbx_seq_one_letter_code
_entity_poly.pdbx_strand_id
1 'polypeptide(L)' 'RQGDLDWLTFVNQTFTIAMFGHETALYDAAFKEYFGQEPPPRHPGFPVI' A
#
# COMPACT_ATOMS: atom_id res chain seq x y z
N ARG A 1 4.03 -26.45 -1.95
CA ARG A 1 4.18 -26.60 -3.42
C ARG A 1 4.04 -25.20 -3.99
N GLN A 2 5.02 -24.68 -4.71
CA GLN A 2 4.82 -23.42 -5.42
C GLN A 2 4.04 -23.76 -6.71
N GLY A 3 2.91 -23.09 -6.94
CA GLY A 3 2.11 -23.19 -8.17
C GLY A 3 0.82 -24.01 -8.09
N ASP A 4 0.41 -24.54 -6.93
CA ASP A 4 -0.95 -25.06 -6.75
C ASP A 4 -1.97 -23.94 -6.52
N LEU A 5 -3.27 -24.28 -6.51
CA LEU A 5 -4.33 -23.28 -6.40
C LEU A 5 -4.27 -22.50 -5.08
N ASP A 6 -3.91 -23.15 -3.98
CA ASP A 6 -3.75 -22.50 -2.67
C ASP A 6 -2.60 -21.50 -2.69
N TRP A 7 -1.46 -21.87 -3.30
CA TRP A 7 -0.34 -20.97 -3.51
C TRP A 7 -0.72 -19.76 -4.37
N LEU A 8 -1.42 -19.97 -5.48
CA LEU A 8 -1.86 -18.88 -6.36
C LEU A 8 -2.85 -17.95 -5.65
N THR A 9 -3.74 -18.51 -4.83
CA THR A 9 -4.70 -17.74 -4.03
C THR A 9 -4.00 -16.87 -2.99
N PHE A 10 -3.00 -17.42 -2.30
CA PHE A 10 -2.17 -16.68 -1.36
C PHE A 10 -1.42 -15.51 -2.03
N VAL A 11 -0.80 -15.76 -3.19
CA VAL A 11 -0.09 -14.72 -3.96
C VAL A 11 -1.06 -13.61 -4.40
N ASN A 12 -2.25 -13.97 -4.90
CA ASN A 12 -3.26 -13.00 -5.30
C ASN A 12 -3.78 -12.16 -4.11
N GLN A 13 -3.99 -12.75 -2.94
CA GLN A 13 -4.34 -11.99 -1.74
C GLN A 13 -3.24 -11.00 -1.36
N THR A 14 -1.98 -11.43 -1.42
CA THR A 14 -0.83 -10.57 -1.11
C THR A 14 -0.80 -9.35 -2.02
N PHE A 15 -0.99 -9.54 -3.34
CA PHE A 15 -1.06 -8.42 -4.28
C PHE A 15 -2.28 -7.53 -4.06
N THR A 16 -3.43 -8.11 -3.73
CA THR A 16 -4.67 -7.35 -3.45
C THR A 16 -4.47 -6.42 -2.24
N ILE A 17 -3.87 -6.92 -1.15
CA ILE A 17 -3.54 -6.11 0.02
C ILE A 17 -2.46 -5.07 -0.31
N ALA A 18 -1.44 -5.41 -1.10
CA ALA A 18 -0.43 -4.44 -1.50
C ALA A 18 -1.02 -3.30 -2.36
N MET A 19 -1.99 -3.61 -3.22
CA MET A 19 -2.64 -2.63 -4.10
C MET A 19 -3.71 -1.78 -3.40
N PHE A 20 -4.50 -2.38 -2.51
CA PHE A 20 -5.70 -1.76 -1.95
C PHE A 20 -5.73 -1.68 -0.43
N GLY A 21 -4.87 -2.43 0.25
CA GLY A 21 -4.80 -2.49 1.71
C GLY A 21 -3.98 -1.34 2.31
N HIS A 22 -3.48 -0.39 1.51
CA HIS A 22 -2.95 0.83 2.07
C HIS A 22 -4.12 1.74 2.49
N GLU A 23 -4.13 2.16 3.75
CA GLU A 23 -5.07 3.19 4.22
C GLU A 23 -4.34 4.53 4.29
N THR A 24 -4.34 5.24 3.16
CA THR A 24 -3.65 6.53 3.00
C THR A 24 -4.11 7.53 4.06
N ALA A 25 -5.42 7.63 4.29
CA ALA A 25 -5.99 8.57 5.24
C ALA A 25 -5.52 8.31 6.69
N LEU A 26 -5.40 7.03 7.10
CA LEU A 26 -4.90 6.68 8.43
C LEU A 26 -3.41 7.02 8.58
N TYR A 27 -2.61 6.75 7.55
CA TYR A 27 -1.19 7.12 7.55
C TYR A 27 -1.00 8.63 7.60
N ASP A 28 -1.74 9.40 6.80
CA ASP A 28 -1.59 10.85 6.72
C ASP A 28 -1.97 11.52 8.04
N ALA A 29 -3.06 11.05 8.69
CA ALA A 29 -3.45 11.50 10.02
C ALA A 29 -2.37 11.21 11.07
N ALA A 30 -1.82 9.99 11.10
CA ALA A 30 -0.75 9.62 12.01
C ALA A 30 0.54 10.42 11.73
N PHE A 31 0.91 10.61 10.46
CA PHE A 31 2.11 11.37 10.08
C PHE A 31 2.02 12.81 10.58
N LYS A 32 0.85 13.44 10.45
CA LYS A 32 0.59 14.77 10.99
C LYS A 32 0.64 14.81 12.52
N GLU A 33 0.07 13.81 13.19
CA GLU A 33 0.09 13.71 14.65
C GLU A 33 1.52 13.59 15.21
N TYR A 34 2.34 12.71 14.63
CA TYR A 34 3.68 12.44 15.13
C TYR A 34 4.73 13.48 14.71
N PHE A 35 4.64 14.02 13.49
CA PHE A 35 5.67 14.90 12.93
C PHE A 35 5.22 16.35 12.73
N GLY A 36 3.93 16.65 12.87
CA GLY A 36 3.39 18.00 12.65
C GLY A 36 3.48 18.49 11.20
N GLN A 37 3.72 17.58 10.24
CA GLN A 37 3.91 17.88 8.82
C GLN A 37 2.85 17.19 7.98
N GLU A 38 2.53 17.76 6.82
CA GLU A 38 1.68 17.11 5.82
C GLU A 38 2.56 16.24 4.91
N PRO A 39 2.24 14.95 4.68
CA PRO A 39 3.01 14.11 3.79
C PRO A 39 2.86 14.57 2.33
N PRO A 40 3.86 14.31 1.45
CA PRO A 40 3.76 14.65 0.04
C PRO A 40 2.53 14.00 -0.62
N PRO A 41 1.82 14.71 -1.51
CA PRO A 41 0.68 14.15 -2.22
C PRO A 41 1.12 12.96 -3.07
N ARG A 42 0.40 11.84 -2.92
CA ARG A 42 0.65 10.62 -3.67
C ARG A 42 0.04 10.78 -5.07
N HIS A 43 0.87 10.89 -6.09
CA HIS A 43 0.41 10.94 -7.48
C HIS A 43 0.42 9.53 -8.09
N PRO A 44 -0.64 9.13 -8.82
CA PRO A 44 -0.62 7.90 -9.61
C PRO A 44 0.47 7.98 -10.69
N GLY A 45 1.20 6.88 -10.90
CA GLY A 45 2.23 6.75 -11.93
C GLY A 45 3.61 6.39 -11.38
N PHE A 46 4.59 6.29 -12.29
CA PHE A 46 5.99 6.12 -11.88
C PHE A 46 6.54 7.43 -11.28
N PRO A 47 7.47 7.37 -10.31
CA PRO A 47 8.16 8.55 -9.82
C PRO A 47 8.81 9.30 -10.99
N VAL A 48 8.58 10.61 -11.03
CA VAL A 48 9.31 11.51 -11.94
C VAL A 48 10.73 11.66 -11.37
N ILE A 49 11.73 11.31 -12.18
CA ILE A 49 13.17 11.42 -11.86
C ILE A 49 13.58 12.88 -11.96
#